data_AF-N0E1N4-F1
#
_entry.id   AF-N0E1N4-F1
#
_cell.length_a   1.000
_cell.length_b   1.000
_cell.length_c   1.000
_cell.angle_alpha   90.00
_cell.angle_beta   90.00
_cell.angle_gamma   90.00
#
_symmetry.space_group_name_H-M   'P 1'
#
loop_
_entity.id
_entity.type
_entity.pdbx_description
1 polymer ?
#
loop_
_entity_poly.entity_id
_entity_poly.type
_entity_poly.pdbx_seq_one_letter_code
_entity_poly.pdbx_strand_id
1 'polypeptide(L)'
;MPRTLPTPVLAYAVRALGADAGVMVTASHNPPQDNGYKVYVGDGSQIVPPVDSMIADQIGRIERVAEVPLADGGWEVVEESVITDYVRDAASVVAPTAPRDLTVVHTAMHGVGTETIRAAFAAAGFAEPISVVAQAEPDPMFPTVSFPNPEEPGAMDLALELAEQTGPDLVIANDPDADRCAAAVAGPGGWRMLRGDEVGALLGSHVIARGVREGGVLANSIVSSRMLATMARAAGVSHEETLTGFKWIGRVPGLAYGYEEALGYCVDPDHVKDKDGVTAALMLAELAATEKAAGRDLTVRLDDLAREHGVHATDAFSIRVEDLSIIGRIMERLRADPPASVAGVEVSRLDDLALGDGGLPPTEGLRWYLTDASRIIVRPSGTEPKLKVYLEVIEPVTGDDLRGARERAASRLAALRAAYEGFTSI
;
A
#
# COMPACT_ATOMS: atom_id res chain seq x y z
N MET A 1 5.77 3.60 -24.65
CA MET A 1 6.34 2.39 -24.03
C MET A 1 6.29 1.25 -25.05
N PRO A 2 7.27 0.32 -25.06
CA PRO A 2 7.37 -0.73 -26.07
C PRO A 2 6.32 -1.84 -25.96
N ARG A 3 5.68 -1.98 -24.79
CA ARG A 3 4.67 -3.01 -24.47
C ARG A 3 3.90 -2.63 -23.20
N THR A 4 2.98 -3.50 -22.77
CA THR A 4 2.30 -3.41 -21.47
C THR A 4 3.29 -3.65 -20.34
N LEU A 5 3.44 -2.67 -19.45
CA LEU A 5 4.46 -2.66 -18.40
C LEU A 5 3.86 -2.14 -17.09
N PRO A 6 4.42 -2.53 -15.93
CA PRO A 6 4.00 -2.03 -14.62
C PRO A 6 3.99 -0.50 -14.51
N THR A 7 3.08 0.01 -13.66
CA THR A 7 3.03 1.41 -13.24
C THR A 7 4.38 1.97 -12.78
N PRO A 8 5.16 1.30 -11.90
CA PRO A 8 6.46 1.82 -11.48
C PRO A 8 7.48 1.98 -12.63
N VAL A 9 7.39 1.19 -13.71
CA VAL A 9 8.26 1.34 -14.89
C VAL A 9 7.97 2.65 -15.63
N LEU A 10 6.69 3.05 -15.73
CA LEU A 10 6.34 4.36 -16.30
C LEU A 10 6.83 5.51 -15.41
N ALA A 11 6.61 5.41 -14.10
CA ALA A 11 7.04 6.43 -13.14
C ALA A 11 8.56 6.64 -13.19
N TYR A 12 9.33 5.55 -13.29
CA TYR A 12 10.77 5.57 -13.56
C TYR A 12 11.10 6.24 -14.90
N ALA A 13 10.45 5.81 -15.98
CA ALA A 13 10.73 6.28 -17.35
C ALA A 13 10.51 7.78 -17.51
N VAL A 14 9.49 8.36 -16.86
CA VAL A 14 9.24 9.81 -16.87
C VAL A 14 10.48 10.59 -16.42
N ARG A 15 11.13 10.14 -15.35
CA ARG A 15 12.37 10.75 -14.82
C ARG A 15 13.57 10.44 -15.71
N ALA A 16 13.75 9.17 -16.08
CA ALA A 16 14.89 8.72 -16.87
C ALA A 16 14.99 9.38 -18.25
N LEU A 17 13.84 9.65 -18.88
CA LEU A 17 13.75 10.28 -20.20
C LEU A 17 13.63 11.80 -20.14
N GLY A 18 13.48 12.39 -18.94
CA GLY A 18 13.17 13.82 -18.79
C GLY A 18 11.86 14.21 -19.46
N ALA A 19 10.87 13.32 -19.47
CA ALA A 19 9.57 13.56 -20.08
C ALA A 19 8.73 14.54 -19.24
N ASP A 20 7.96 15.42 -19.88
CA ASP A 20 7.12 16.38 -19.17
C ASP A 20 5.98 15.70 -18.38
N ALA A 21 5.48 14.57 -18.90
CA ALA A 21 4.42 13.79 -18.30
C ALA A 21 4.45 12.32 -18.74
N GLY A 22 3.81 11.47 -17.94
CA GLY A 22 3.53 10.07 -18.28
C GLY A 22 2.07 9.73 -18.00
N VAL A 23 1.45 8.94 -18.88
CA VAL A 23 0.08 8.45 -18.72
C VAL A 23 0.10 6.93 -18.65
N MET A 24 -0.32 6.38 -17.51
CA MET A 24 -0.57 4.93 -17.38
C MET A 24 -2.05 4.68 -17.58
N VAL A 25 -2.41 3.81 -18.52
CA VAL A 25 -3.79 3.36 -18.70
C VAL A 25 -3.99 2.11 -17.85
N THR A 26 -4.66 2.27 -16.72
CA THR A 26 -4.91 1.20 -15.75
C THR A 26 -5.99 1.62 -14.76
N ALA A 27 -6.83 0.67 -14.36
CA ALA A 27 -7.71 0.80 -13.20
C ALA A 27 -7.13 0.09 -11.95
N SER A 28 -5.83 -0.22 -11.95
CA SER A 28 -5.15 -1.00 -10.91
C SER A 28 -5.88 -2.33 -10.67
N HIS A 29 -6.53 -2.48 -9.52
CA HIS A 29 -7.19 -3.71 -9.08
C HIS A 29 -8.71 -3.73 -9.31
N ASN A 30 -9.27 -2.74 -10.02
CA ASN A 30 -10.70 -2.71 -10.31
C ASN A 30 -11.12 -3.88 -11.24
N PRO A 31 -12.42 -4.23 -11.27
CA PRO A 31 -12.96 -5.30 -12.12
C PRO A 31 -12.74 -5.07 -13.63
N PRO A 32 -12.86 -6.12 -14.47
CA PRO A 32 -12.67 -6.04 -15.92
C PRO A 32 -13.48 -4.95 -16.66
N GLN A 33 -14.62 -4.52 -16.08
CA GLN A 33 -15.53 -3.56 -16.71
C GLN A 33 -15.08 -2.12 -16.52
N ASP A 34 -14.20 -1.88 -15.55
CA ASP A 34 -13.69 -0.56 -15.23
C ASP A 34 -12.39 -0.28 -16.01
N ASN A 35 -12.16 0.99 -16.30
CA ASN A 35 -10.89 1.46 -16.81
C ASN A 35 -10.52 2.78 -16.10
N GLY A 36 -9.24 3.12 -16.13
CA GLY A 36 -8.72 4.30 -15.46
C GLY A 36 -7.42 4.76 -16.11
N TYR A 37 -6.93 5.88 -15.61
CA TYR A 37 -5.60 6.34 -15.94
C TYR A 37 -4.94 7.03 -14.77
N LYS A 38 -3.60 6.97 -14.73
CA LYS A 38 -2.75 7.70 -13.79
C LYS A 38 -1.91 8.67 -14.60
N VAL A 39 -1.76 9.91 -14.11
CA VAL A 39 -0.89 10.92 -14.74
C VAL A 39 0.25 11.26 -13.81
N TYR A 40 1.45 11.18 -14.36
CA TYR A 40 2.70 11.57 -13.75
C TYR A 40 3.19 12.85 -14.44
N VAL A 41 3.87 13.71 -13.69
CA VAL A 41 4.53 14.92 -14.22
C VAL A 41 6.05 14.76 -14.11
N GLY A 42 6.81 15.63 -14.78
CA GLY A 42 8.25 15.47 -15.02
C GLY A 42 9.19 15.29 -13.82
N ASP A 43 8.70 15.32 -12.58
CA ASP A 43 9.45 14.88 -11.40
C ASP A 43 9.23 13.39 -11.05
N GLY A 44 8.39 12.68 -11.80
CA GLY A 44 7.98 11.29 -11.60
C GLY A 44 6.85 11.10 -10.59
N SER A 45 6.24 12.17 -10.09
CA SER A 45 5.15 12.10 -9.10
C SER A 45 3.78 12.15 -9.77
N GLN A 46 2.78 11.50 -9.18
CA GLN A 46 1.38 11.63 -9.62
C GLN A 46 0.86 13.07 -9.50
N ILE A 47 -0.06 13.52 -10.36
CA ILE A 47 -0.64 14.88 -10.30
C ILE A 47 -1.34 15.20 -8.96
N VAL A 48 -1.33 16.49 -8.59
CA VAL A 48 -2.04 17.10 -7.46
C VAL A 48 -2.73 18.40 -7.90
N PRO A 49 -3.66 18.96 -7.12
CA PRO A 49 -4.19 20.30 -7.40
C PRO A 49 -3.10 21.35 -7.60
N PRO A 50 -3.25 22.28 -8.58
CA PRO A 50 -4.42 22.44 -9.45
C PRO A 50 -4.38 21.65 -10.77
N VAL A 51 -3.34 20.83 -11.01
CA VAL A 51 -3.11 20.17 -12.32
C VAL A 51 -4.25 19.24 -12.70
N ASP A 52 -4.80 18.50 -11.73
CA ASP A 52 -5.96 17.63 -11.91
C ASP A 52 -7.21 18.39 -12.39
N SER A 53 -7.49 19.56 -11.80
CA SER A 53 -8.61 20.42 -12.16
C SER A 53 -8.43 21.03 -13.55
N MET A 54 -7.19 21.40 -13.89
CA MET A 54 -6.86 21.90 -15.24
C MET A 54 -7.08 20.82 -16.30
N ILE A 55 -6.71 19.57 -16.03
CA ILE A 55 -6.98 18.43 -16.93
C ILE A 55 -8.49 18.19 -17.04
N ALA A 56 -9.22 18.18 -15.93
CA ALA A 56 -10.68 18.03 -15.91
C ALA A 56 -11.38 19.11 -16.73
N ASP A 57 -10.94 20.38 -16.63
CA ASP A 57 -11.47 21.48 -17.43
C ASP A 57 -11.23 21.27 -18.93
N GLN A 58 -10.08 20.71 -19.33
CA GLN A 58 -9.84 20.39 -20.75
C GLN A 58 -10.74 19.25 -21.23
N ILE A 59 -10.94 18.22 -20.41
CA ILE A 59 -11.87 17.12 -20.71
C ILE A 59 -13.29 17.66 -20.88
N GLY A 60 -13.73 18.56 -19.98
CA GLY A 60 -15.06 19.17 -20.03
C GLY A 60 -15.32 20.08 -21.24
N ARG A 61 -14.28 20.49 -21.97
CA ARG A 61 -14.41 21.25 -23.23
C ARG A 61 -14.67 20.36 -24.45
N ILE A 62 -14.47 19.05 -24.34
CA ILE A 62 -14.67 18.10 -25.44
C ILE A 62 -16.13 17.63 -25.42
N GLU A 63 -16.89 17.96 -26.48
CA GLU A 63 -18.28 17.52 -26.61
C GLU A 63 -18.37 16.06 -27.05
N ARG A 64 -17.49 15.64 -27.96
CA ARG A 64 -17.44 14.26 -28.47
C ARG A 64 -16.02 13.75 -28.51
N VAL A 65 -15.78 12.53 -28.00
CA VAL A 65 -14.45 11.89 -28.02
C VAL A 65 -13.85 11.81 -29.43
N ALA A 66 -14.69 11.62 -30.45
CA ALA A 66 -14.26 11.61 -31.86
C ALA A 66 -13.68 12.94 -32.37
N GLU A 67 -13.82 14.04 -31.60
CA GLU A 67 -13.25 15.35 -31.93
C GLU A 67 -11.84 15.53 -31.39
N VAL A 68 -11.37 14.63 -30.51
CA VAL A 68 -10.00 14.68 -29.99
C VAL A 68 -9.02 14.40 -31.13
N PRO A 69 -8.18 15.37 -31.53
CA PRO A 69 -7.23 15.16 -32.61
C PRO A 69 -6.22 14.08 -32.20
N LEU A 70 -6.10 13.04 -33.02
CA LEU A 70 -5.05 12.05 -32.87
C LEU A 70 -3.86 12.47 -33.73
N ALA A 71 -2.66 12.27 -33.21
CA ALA A 71 -1.45 12.46 -34.01
C ALA A 71 -1.38 11.37 -35.09
N ASP A 72 -1.06 11.75 -36.32
CA ASP A 72 -0.83 10.81 -37.44
C ASP A 72 0.65 10.35 -37.52
N GLY A 73 1.53 10.98 -36.74
CA GLY A 73 2.95 10.64 -36.61
C GLY A 73 3.64 11.47 -35.52
N GLY A 74 4.97 11.36 -35.43
CA GLY A 74 5.78 12.19 -34.52
C GLY A 74 5.98 11.62 -33.12
N TRP A 75 5.69 10.33 -32.92
CA TRP A 75 6.07 9.58 -31.71
C TRP A 75 7.14 8.55 -32.03
N GLU A 76 7.85 8.14 -31.00
CA GLU A 76 8.79 7.02 -31.03
C GLU A 76 8.41 5.97 -29.99
N VAL A 77 8.85 4.73 -30.23
CA VAL A 77 8.75 3.67 -29.25
C VAL A 77 9.99 3.74 -28.36
N VAL A 78 9.78 3.89 -27.06
CA VAL A 78 10.86 3.89 -26.06
C VAL A 78 11.65 2.57 -26.16
N GLU A 79 12.98 2.68 -26.15
CA GLU A 79 13.91 1.55 -26.20
C GLU A 79 13.77 0.64 -24.97
N GLU A 80 13.95 -0.68 -25.16
CA GLU A 80 13.93 -1.67 -24.06
C GLU A 80 15.04 -1.44 -23.01
N SER A 81 16.06 -0.63 -23.33
CA SER A 81 17.10 -0.25 -22.37
C SER A 81 16.53 0.45 -21.15
N VAL A 82 15.44 1.22 -21.27
CA VAL A 82 14.79 1.88 -20.12
C VAL A 82 14.23 0.87 -19.12
N ILE A 83 13.67 -0.24 -19.62
CA ILE A 83 13.16 -1.33 -18.77
C ILE A 83 14.32 -2.09 -18.13
N THR A 84 15.40 -2.31 -18.89
CA THR A 84 16.62 -2.94 -18.36
C THR A 84 17.28 -2.08 -17.27
N ASP A 85 17.32 -0.77 -17.46
CA ASP A 85 17.84 0.20 -16.49
C ASP A 85 16.97 0.21 -15.22
N TYR A 86 15.63 0.22 -15.37
CA TYR A 86 14.71 0.06 -14.25
C TYR A 86 14.98 -1.24 -13.47
N VAL A 87 15.10 -2.38 -14.15
CA VAL A 87 15.34 -3.67 -13.50
C VAL A 87 16.67 -3.67 -12.73
N ARG A 88 17.72 -3.08 -13.30
CA ARG A 88 19.02 -2.94 -12.63
C ARG A 88 18.91 -2.07 -11.37
N ASP A 89 18.25 -0.92 -11.48
CA ASP A 89 18.14 0.02 -10.37
C ASP A 89 17.22 -0.55 -9.28
N ALA A 90 16.11 -1.20 -9.66
CA ALA A 90 15.24 -1.93 -8.75
C ALA A 90 15.99 -3.06 -8.01
N ALA A 91 16.86 -3.82 -8.68
CA ALA A 91 17.68 -4.83 -8.03
C ALA A 91 18.67 -4.25 -7.01
N SER A 92 19.05 -2.98 -7.15
CA SER A 92 20.00 -2.30 -6.25
C SER A 92 19.44 -2.03 -4.86
N VAL A 93 18.12 -2.11 -4.67
CA VAL A 93 17.50 -2.05 -3.34
C VAL A 93 17.92 -3.24 -2.47
N VAL A 94 18.41 -4.31 -3.09
CA VAL A 94 18.88 -5.50 -2.39
C VAL A 94 20.36 -5.36 -2.05
N ALA A 95 20.72 -5.44 -0.77
CA ALA A 95 22.10 -5.34 -0.33
C ALA A 95 22.97 -6.44 -0.97
N PRO A 96 24.17 -6.10 -1.50
CA PRO A 96 25.03 -7.10 -2.16
C PRO A 96 25.45 -8.27 -1.27
N THR A 97 25.52 -8.03 0.04
CA THR A 97 25.91 -9.03 1.05
C THR A 97 24.74 -9.75 1.70
N ALA A 98 23.50 -9.38 1.36
CA ALA A 98 22.34 -10.06 1.94
C ALA A 98 22.28 -11.52 1.47
N PRO A 99 21.70 -12.43 2.27
CA PRO A 99 21.41 -13.79 1.83
C PRO A 99 20.50 -13.81 0.59
N ARG A 100 20.62 -14.86 -0.22
CA ARG A 100 19.79 -15.12 -1.42
C ARG A 100 19.05 -16.45 -1.39
N ASP A 101 19.29 -17.27 -0.36
CA ASP A 101 18.57 -18.51 -0.15
C ASP A 101 17.14 -18.20 0.30
N LEU A 102 16.21 -18.24 -0.65
CA LEU A 102 14.79 -18.05 -0.42
C LEU A 102 14.00 -18.70 -1.56
N THR A 103 12.94 -19.44 -1.21
CA THR A 103 11.94 -19.94 -2.17
C THR A 103 10.70 -19.05 -2.09
N VAL A 104 10.24 -18.54 -3.22
CA VAL A 104 9.08 -17.63 -3.28
C VAL A 104 8.04 -18.18 -4.25
N VAL A 105 6.76 -18.18 -3.83
CA VAL A 105 5.63 -18.30 -4.77
C VAL A 105 5.18 -16.90 -5.17
N HIS A 106 4.92 -16.70 -6.46
CA HIS A 106 4.50 -15.40 -7.01
C HIS A 106 3.23 -15.52 -7.85
N THR A 107 2.32 -14.55 -7.69
CA THR A 107 1.21 -14.31 -8.61
C THR A 107 1.13 -12.84 -9.00
N ALA A 108 0.85 -12.58 -10.28
CA ALA A 108 0.53 -11.25 -10.79
C ALA A 108 -0.98 -11.02 -10.95
N MET A 109 -1.83 -12.00 -10.59
CA MET A 109 -3.29 -11.93 -10.76
C MET A 109 -3.73 -11.51 -12.16
N HIS A 110 -3.13 -12.12 -13.20
CA HIS A 110 -3.33 -11.75 -14.60
C HIS A 110 -2.89 -10.33 -14.96
N GLY A 111 -2.01 -9.76 -14.14
CA GLY A 111 -1.38 -8.47 -14.31
C GLY A 111 -0.13 -8.48 -15.18
N VAL A 112 0.43 -7.30 -15.38
CA VAL A 112 1.62 -7.05 -16.21
C VAL A 112 2.95 -7.20 -15.44
N GLY A 113 2.89 -7.65 -14.18
CA GLY A 113 4.04 -7.68 -13.26
C GLY A 113 5.02 -8.85 -13.45
N THR A 114 4.57 -10.02 -13.92
CA THR A 114 5.33 -11.28 -13.87
C THR A 114 6.73 -11.19 -14.48
N GLU A 115 6.84 -10.69 -15.71
CA GLU A 115 8.12 -10.61 -16.40
C GLU A 115 9.09 -9.67 -15.68
N THR A 116 8.59 -8.54 -15.19
CA THR A 116 9.40 -7.54 -14.47
C THR A 116 9.88 -8.09 -13.13
N ILE A 117 9.02 -8.79 -12.39
CA ILE A 117 9.39 -9.46 -11.12
C ILE A 117 10.47 -10.52 -11.36
N ARG A 118 10.31 -11.38 -12.38
CA ARG A 118 11.30 -12.41 -12.71
C ARG A 118 12.66 -11.78 -13.06
N ALA A 119 12.66 -10.76 -13.91
CA ALA A 119 13.88 -10.04 -14.29
C ALA A 119 14.55 -9.37 -13.08
N ALA A 120 13.77 -8.73 -12.20
CA ALA A 120 14.26 -8.08 -10.99
C ALA A 120 14.84 -9.08 -9.97
N PHE A 121 14.18 -10.22 -9.74
CA PHE A 121 14.70 -11.29 -8.87
C PHE A 121 16.01 -11.87 -9.41
N ALA A 122 16.07 -12.15 -10.72
CA ALA A 122 17.28 -12.64 -11.37
C ALA A 122 18.44 -11.62 -11.27
N ALA A 123 18.16 -10.34 -11.54
CA ALA A 123 19.16 -9.26 -11.44
C ALA A 123 19.64 -9.05 -9.99
N ALA A 124 18.77 -9.24 -9.00
CA ALA A 124 19.13 -9.19 -7.59
C ALA A 124 19.87 -10.45 -7.10
N GLY A 125 19.89 -11.53 -7.88
CA GLY A 125 20.57 -12.80 -7.57
C GLY A 125 19.74 -13.77 -6.72
N PHE A 126 18.44 -13.60 -6.64
CA PHE A 126 17.53 -14.58 -6.05
C PHE A 126 17.19 -15.70 -7.04
N ALA A 127 16.69 -16.83 -6.53
CA ALA A 127 16.06 -17.84 -7.37
C ALA A 127 14.82 -17.27 -8.05
N GLU A 128 14.51 -17.78 -9.25
CA GLU A 128 13.28 -17.43 -9.95
C GLU A 128 12.05 -17.84 -9.13
N PRO A 129 11.08 -16.94 -8.89
CA PRO A 129 9.87 -17.28 -8.16
C PRO A 129 9.04 -18.36 -8.84
N ILE A 130 8.46 -19.25 -8.04
CA ILE A 130 7.51 -20.26 -8.49
C ILE A 130 6.19 -19.56 -8.85
N SER A 131 5.94 -19.38 -10.14
CA SER A 131 4.77 -18.65 -10.61
C SER A 131 3.49 -19.49 -10.49
N VAL A 132 2.40 -18.85 -10.06
CA VAL A 132 1.04 -19.37 -10.24
C VAL A 132 0.71 -19.30 -11.74
N VAL A 133 0.96 -20.40 -12.45
CA VAL A 133 0.86 -20.47 -13.93
C VAL A 133 -0.47 -19.93 -14.45
N ALA A 134 -1.58 -20.23 -13.76
CA ALA A 134 -2.92 -19.78 -14.15
C ALA A 134 -3.15 -18.27 -14.05
N GLN A 135 -2.26 -17.52 -13.37
CA GLN A 135 -2.37 -16.07 -13.12
C GLN A 135 -1.12 -15.30 -13.58
N ALA A 136 -0.19 -15.96 -14.27
CA ALA A 136 1.13 -15.41 -14.61
C ALA A 136 1.08 -14.47 -15.83
N GLU A 137 0.26 -14.79 -16.82
CA GLU A 137 0.15 -14.01 -18.06
C GLU A 137 -0.93 -12.93 -17.95
N PRO A 138 -0.76 -11.75 -18.58
CA PRO A 138 -1.79 -10.72 -18.60
C PRO A 138 -3.09 -11.21 -19.25
N ASP A 139 -4.22 -11.11 -18.53
CA ASP A 139 -5.56 -11.40 -19.05
C ASP A 139 -6.55 -10.35 -18.52
N PRO A 140 -7.11 -9.47 -19.38
CA PRO A 140 -8.00 -8.39 -18.95
C PRO A 140 -9.35 -8.90 -18.42
N MET A 141 -9.68 -10.18 -18.60
CA MET A 141 -10.91 -10.77 -18.08
C MET A 141 -10.76 -11.32 -16.67
N PHE A 142 -9.52 -11.39 -16.13
CA PHE A 142 -9.21 -11.91 -14.79
C PHE A 142 -9.92 -13.25 -14.47
N PRO A 143 -9.81 -14.29 -15.32
CA PRO A 143 -10.73 -15.44 -15.32
C PRO A 143 -10.73 -16.30 -14.05
N THR A 144 -9.74 -16.13 -13.17
CA THR A 144 -9.62 -16.90 -11.92
C THR A 144 -9.98 -16.10 -10.67
N VAL A 145 -10.28 -14.80 -10.78
CA VAL A 145 -10.58 -13.93 -9.64
C VAL A 145 -11.78 -13.05 -9.95
N SER A 146 -12.67 -12.86 -8.98
CA SER A 146 -13.80 -11.92 -9.13
C SER A 146 -13.34 -10.46 -9.10
N PHE A 147 -12.24 -10.20 -8.37
CA PHE A 147 -11.68 -8.89 -8.16
C PHE A 147 -10.16 -9.03 -7.95
N PRO A 148 -9.31 -8.47 -8.82
CA PRO A 148 -7.86 -8.69 -8.79
C PRO A 148 -7.15 -7.81 -7.74
N ASN A 149 -7.64 -7.84 -6.51
CA ASN A 149 -7.00 -7.21 -5.35
C ASN A 149 -6.57 -8.30 -4.35
N PRO A 150 -5.30 -8.37 -3.96
CA PRO A 150 -4.82 -9.33 -2.97
C PRO A 150 -5.56 -9.34 -1.61
N GLU A 151 -6.25 -8.25 -1.27
CA GLU A 151 -7.02 -8.14 -0.02
C GLU A 151 -8.42 -8.77 -0.11
N GLU A 152 -8.91 -9.04 -1.33
CA GLU A 152 -10.25 -9.58 -1.53
C GLU A 152 -10.29 -11.10 -1.31
N PRO A 153 -11.35 -11.62 -0.65
CA PRO A 153 -11.53 -13.06 -0.49
C PRO A 153 -11.48 -13.79 -1.83
N GLY A 154 -10.70 -14.87 -1.90
CA GLY A 154 -10.55 -15.70 -3.10
C GLY A 154 -9.43 -15.27 -4.06
N ALA A 155 -8.92 -14.03 -3.96
CA ALA A 155 -7.89 -13.54 -4.88
C ALA A 155 -6.54 -14.28 -4.72
N MET A 156 -6.23 -14.72 -3.50
CA MET A 156 -4.97 -15.36 -3.12
C MET A 156 -5.02 -16.90 -3.15
N ASP A 157 -6.19 -17.51 -3.31
CA ASP A 157 -6.40 -18.96 -3.11
C ASP A 157 -5.42 -19.81 -3.93
N LEU A 158 -5.28 -19.55 -5.24
CA LEU A 158 -4.35 -20.29 -6.11
C LEU A 158 -2.88 -20.16 -5.69
N ALA A 159 -2.48 -19.00 -5.17
CA ALA A 159 -1.12 -18.79 -4.67
C ALA A 159 -0.89 -19.55 -3.36
N LEU A 160 -1.88 -19.55 -2.46
CA LEU A 160 -1.80 -20.29 -1.20
C LEU A 160 -1.85 -21.81 -1.42
N GLU A 161 -2.68 -22.30 -2.33
CA GLU A 161 -2.73 -23.71 -2.73
C GLU A 161 -1.38 -24.17 -3.31
N LEU A 162 -0.76 -23.35 -4.18
CA LEU A 162 0.57 -23.65 -4.70
C LEU A 162 1.63 -23.64 -3.59
N ALA A 163 1.49 -22.74 -2.63
CA ALA A 163 2.39 -22.65 -1.49
C ALA A 163 2.24 -23.85 -0.55
N GLU A 164 1.03 -24.39 -0.35
CA GLU A 164 0.83 -25.67 0.35
C GLU A 164 1.52 -26.85 -0.35
N GLN A 165 1.53 -26.86 -1.68
CA GLN A 165 2.15 -27.93 -2.48
C GLN A 165 3.67 -27.86 -2.52
N THR A 166 4.24 -26.64 -2.51
CA THR A 166 5.66 -26.40 -2.76
C THR A 166 6.46 -26.00 -1.52
N GLY A 167 5.78 -25.58 -0.45
CA GLY A 167 6.40 -25.16 0.81
C GLY A 167 7.43 -24.03 0.66
N PRO A 168 7.11 -22.90 0.00
CA PRO A 168 8.03 -21.77 -0.12
C PRO A 168 8.28 -21.13 1.26
N ASP A 169 9.25 -20.22 1.32
CA ASP A 169 9.51 -19.40 2.50
C ASP A 169 8.56 -18.18 2.56
N LEU A 170 8.07 -17.73 1.40
CA LEU A 170 7.26 -16.53 1.24
C LEU A 170 6.32 -16.66 0.04
N VAL A 171 5.10 -16.14 0.15
CA VAL A 171 4.21 -15.89 -1.00
C VAL A 171 4.18 -14.39 -1.24
N ILE A 172 4.35 -13.97 -2.49
CA ILE A 172 4.24 -12.58 -2.93
C ILE A 172 3.15 -12.47 -3.98
N ALA A 173 2.36 -11.41 -3.91
CA ALA A 173 1.41 -11.08 -4.97
C ALA A 173 1.45 -9.61 -5.33
N ASN A 174 1.32 -9.32 -6.62
CA ASN A 174 1.15 -7.97 -7.13
C ASN A 174 -0.28 -7.79 -7.66
N ASP A 175 -0.81 -6.58 -7.58
CA ASP A 175 -2.02 -6.20 -8.30
C ASP A 175 -1.73 -6.03 -9.81
N PRO A 176 -2.76 -5.87 -10.67
CA PRO A 176 -2.58 -5.98 -12.11
C PRO A 176 -1.56 -5.03 -12.74
N ASP A 177 -1.38 -3.83 -12.19
CA ASP A 177 -0.39 -2.86 -12.65
C ASP A 177 0.90 -2.83 -11.80
N ALA A 178 1.00 -3.76 -10.85
CA ALA A 178 2.15 -4.04 -9.99
C ALA A 178 2.71 -2.83 -9.24
N ASP A 179 1.84 -1.89 -8.85
CA ASP A 179 2.19 -0.84 -7.89
C ASP A 179 1.99 -1.31 -6.42
N ARG A 180 1.24 -2.41 -6.18
CA ARG A 180 1.06 -3.00 -4.85
C ARG A 180 1.83 -4.30 -4.66
N CYS A 181 2.09 -4.63 -3.40
CA CYS A 181 2.72 -5.88 -2.99
C CYS A 181 2.02 -6.47 -1.75
N ALA A 182 1.39 -7.64 -1.90
CA ALA A 182 0.93 -8.43 -0.78
C ALA A 182 1.92 -9.54 -0.44
N ALA A 183 1.84 -10.03 0.79
CA ALA A 183 2.65 -11.13 1.24
C ALA A 183 1.86 -12.09 2.14
N ALA A 184 2.19 -13.38 2.03
CA ALA A 184 1.72 -14.40 2.96
C ALA A 184 2.90 -15.20 3.52
N VAL A 185 2.78 -15.59 4.77
CA VAL A 185 3.77 -16.38 5.51
C VAL A 185 3.13 -17.65 6.05
N ALA A 186 3.92 -18.67 6.37
CA ALA A 186 3.41 -19.84 7.07
C ALA A 186 2.80 -19.44 8.42
N GLY A 187 1.68 -20.05 8.77
CA GLY A 187 0.95 -19.74 10.00
C GLY A 187 0.15 -20.92 10.53
N PRO A 188 -0.50 -20.77 11.70
CA PRO A 188 -1.36 -21.80 12.25
C PRO A 188 -2.50 -22.15 11.27
N GLY A 189 -2.52 -23.39 10.79
CA GLY A 189 -3.54 -23.86 9.85
C GLY A 189 -3.22 -23.68 8.36
N GLY A 190 -1.97 -23.33 8.00
CA GLY A 190 -1.53 -23.23 6.61
C GLY A 190 -0.79 -21.91 6.37
N TRP A 191 -1.39 -21.05 5.55
CA TRP A 191 -0.82 -19.76 5.19
C TRP A 191 -1.61 -18.59 5.80
N ARG A 192 -0.89 -17.55 6.21
CA ARG A 192 -1.45 -16.32 6.76
C ARG A 192 -1.07 -15.13 5.88
N MET A 193 -2.09 -14.46 5.35
CA MET A 193 -1.90 -13.14 4.72
C MET A 193 -1.43 -12.13 5.76
N LEU A 194 -0.41 -11.36 5.41
CA LEU A 194 0.02 -10.19 6.16
C LEU A 194 -0.88 -9.00 5.77
N ARG A 195 -1.31 -8.20 6.76
CA ARG A 195 -1.96 -6.90 6.49
C ARG A 195 -0.93 -5.94 5.88
N GLY A 196 -1.37 -4.97 5.09
CA GLY A 196 -0.43 -4.01 4.51
C GLY A 196 0.32 -3.17 5.55
N ASP A 197 -0.28 -2.92 6.72
CA ASP A 197 0.43 -2.34 7.86
C ASP A 197 1.53 -3.25 8.44
N GLU A 198 1.36 -4.58 8.42
CA GLU A 198 2.39 -5.51 8.87
C GLU A 198 3.57 -5.53 7.90
N VAL A 199 3.30 -5.58 6.58
CA VAL A 199 4.33 -5.49 5.54
C VAL A 199 5.01 -4.11 5.59
N GLY A 200 4.23 -3.04 5.80
CA GLY A 200 4.73 -1.69 5.94
C GLY A 200 5.68 -1.53 7.13
N ALA A 201 5.31 -2.11 8.27
CA ALA A 201 6.17 -2.13 9.45
C ALA A 201 7.45 -2.96 9.24
N LEU A 202 7.34 -4.12 8.58
CA LEU A 202 8.51 -4.96 8.25
C LEU A 202 9.52 -4.21 7.38
N LEU A 203 9.06 -3.65 6.26
CA LEU A 203 9.89 -2.86 5.34
C LEU A 203 10.47 -1.62 6.02
N GLY A 204 9.64 -0.85 6.74
CA GLY A 204 10.10 0.32 7.49
C GLY A 204 11.16 -0.03 8.53
N SER A 205 11.00 -1.16 9.23
CA SER A 205 12.00 -1.63 10.20
C SER A 205 13.33 -2.01 9.54
N HIS A 206 13.28 -2.57 8.33
CA HIS A 206 14.48 -2.93 7.57
C HIS A 206 15.21 -1.69 7.08
N VAL A 207 14.47 -0.70 6.55
CA VAL A 207 15.02 0.60 6.15
C VAL A 207 15.71 1.30 7.33
N ILE A 208 15.08 1.31 8.51
CA ILE A 208 15.68 1.87 9.73
C ILE A 208 16.96 1.11 10.10
N ALA A 209 16.94 -0.22 10.09
CA ALA A 209 18.08 -1.05 10.49
C ALA A 209 19.30 -0.88 9.57
N ARG A 210 19.08 -0.62 8.27
CA ARG A 210 20.16 -0.31 7.31
C ARG A 210 20.74 1.10 7.46
N GLY A 211 20.03 1.97 8.18
CA GLY A 211 20.38 3.37 8.37
C GLY A 211 19.65 4.27 7.38
N VAL A 212 18.99 5.28 7.92
CA VAL A 212 18.34 6.33 7.14
C VAL A 212 19.33 7.48 6.98
N ARG A 213 19.50 7.96 5.75
CA ARG A 213 20.39 9.10 5.45
C ARG A 213 20.01 10.34 6.27
N GLU A 214 20.98 11.19 6.56
CA GLU A 214 20.72 12.46 7.24
C GLU A 214 19.66 13.28 6.49
N GLY A 215 18.67 13.80 7.22
CA GLY A 215 17.51 14.49 6.65
C GLY A 215 16.48 13.58 5.99
N GLY A 216 16.64 12.25 6.07
CA GLY A 216 15.67 11.27 5.58
C GLY A 216 14.40 11.23 6.43
N VAL A 217 13.26 11.04 5.77
CA VAL A 217 11.92 11.03 6.37
C VAL A 217 11.21 9.72 6.03
N LEU A 218 10.61 9.09 7.04
CA LEU A 218 9.67 7.99 6.84
C LEU A 218 8.26 8.55 6.80
N ALA A 219 7.42 8.08 5.89
CA ALA A 219 6.07 8.60 5.76
C ALA A 219 5.02 7.51 5.62
N ASN A 220 3.81 7.77 6.12
CA ASN A 220 2.65 6.94 5.82
C ASN A 220 1.37 7.77 5.77
N SER A 221 0.36 7.24 5.09
CA SER A 221 -0.95 7.89 5.07
C SER A 221 -1.59 7.88 6.46
N ILE A 222 -2.43 8.89 6.72
CA ILE A 222 -3.18 9.10 7.98
C ILE A 222 -3.97 7.87 8.44
N VAL A 223 -4.42 7.03 7.49
CA VAL A 223 -5.20 5.82 7.78
C VAL A 223 -4.34 4.60 8.10
N SER A 224 -3.04 4.65 7.79
CA SER A 224 -2.10 3.56 8.07
C SER A 224 -1.68 3.56 9.54
N SER A 225 -1.24 2.41 10.05
CA SER A 225 -0.81 2.23 11.42
C SER A 225 0.23 3.27 11.87
N ARG A 226 0.13 3.70 13.13
CA ARG A 226 1.13 4.52 13.81
C ARG A 226 2.41 3.76 14.18
N MET A 227 2.53 2.47 13.80
CA MET A 227 3.71 1.65 14.08
C MET A 227 4.99 2.25 13.49
N LEU A 228 4.93 2.73 12.24
CA LEU A 228 6.07 3.37 11.58
C LEU A 228 6.52 4.63 12.32
N ALA A 229 5.57 5.46 12.77
CA ALA A 229 5.86 6.65 13.57
C ALA A 229 6.54 6.30 14.91
N THR A 230 6.10 5.21 15.55
CA THR A 230 6.71 4.72 16.80
C THR A 230 8.14 4.22 16.57
N MET A 231 8.37 3.44 15.51
CA MET A 231 9.72 2.97 15.13
C MET A 231 10.65 4.14 14.78
N ALA A 232 10.18 5.09 13.97
CA ALA A 232 10.95 6.27 13.58
C ALA A 232 11.41 7.08 14.79
N ARG A 233 10.49 7.36 15.72
CA ARG A 233 10.79 8.06 16.97
C ARG A 233 11.82 7.31 17.82
N ALA A 234 11.69 5.99 17.94
CA ALA A 234 12.65 5.17 18.69
C ALA A 234 14.05 5.19 18.07
N ALA A 235 14.13 5.25 16.74
CA ALA A 235 15.39 5.32 15.99
C ALA A 235 15.95 6.74 15.84
N GLY A 236 15.24 7.79 16.28
CA GLY A 236 15.62 9.18 16.06
C GLY A 236 15.51 9.63 14.60
N VAL A 237 14.67 8.98 13.81
CA VAL A 237 14.40 9.31 12.40
C VAL A 237 13.15 10.18 12.30
N SER A 238 13.15 11.14 11.37
CA SER A 238 11.99 11.99 11.12
C SER A 238 10.84 11.20 10.51
N HIS A 239 9.61 11.51 10.91
CA HIS A 239 8.39 10.90 10.40
C HIS A 239 7.36 11.95 10.02
N GLU A 240 6.65 11.72 8.90
CA GLU A 240 5.56 12.56 8.44
C GLU A 240 4.30 11.73 8.14
N GLU A 241 3.16 12.15 8.68
CA GLU A 241 1.86 11.62 8.30
C GLU A 241 1.31 12.45 7.14
N THR A 242 0.74 11.81 6.11
CA THR A 242 0.15 12.50 4.96
C THR A 242 -1.34 12.16 4.78
N LEU A 243 -2.04 12.89 3.92
CA LEU A 243 -3.36 12.45 3.43
C LEU A 243 -3.26 11.10 2.70
N THR A 244 -4.37 10.35 2.62
CA THR A 244 -4.45 9.15 1.77
C THR A 244 -4.25 9.51 0.31
N GLY A 245 -3.53 8.64 -0.40
CA GLY A 245 -3.11 8.77 -1.78
C GLY A 245 -1.60 9.05 -1.87
N PHE A 246 -0.88 8.13 -2.51
CA PHE A 246 0.57 8.21 -2.66
C PHE A 246 1.10 9.49 -3.31
N LYS A 247 0.25 10.24 -4.04
CA LYS A 247 0.57 11.60 -4.52
C LYS A 247 1.04 12.55 -3.41
N TRP A 248 0.63 12.33 -2.16
CA TRP A 248 1.09 13.11 -1.01
C TRP A 248 2.40 12.54 -0.44
N ILE A 249 2.48 11.22 -0.28
CA ILE A 249 3.66 10.52 0.26
C ILE A 249 4.89 10.78 -0.62
N GLY A 250 4.80 10.57 -1.94
CA GLY A 250 5.90 10.75 -2.88
C GLY A 250 6.46 12.19 -2.95
N ARG A 251 5.75 13.17 -2.36
CA ARG A 251 6.15 14.58 -2.28
C ARG A 251 6.78 14.98 -0.96
N VAL A 252 6.81 14.10 0.04
CA VAL A 252 7.47 14.36 1.32
C VAL A 252 8.95 14.68 1.07
N PRO A 253 9.43 15.87 1.44
CA PRO A 253 10.84 16.22 1.26
C PRO A 253 11.75 15.26 2.02
N GLY A 254 12.76 14.72 1.33
CA GLY A 254 13.69 13.78 1.95
C GLY A 254 13.09 12.39 2.21
N LEU A 255 11.97 12.03 1.55
CA LEU A 255 11.40 10.69 1.66
C LEU A 255 12.48 9.62 1.50
N ALA A 256 12.58 8.73 2.49
CA ALA A 256 13.45 7.56 2.50
C ALA A 256 12.63 6.26 2.41
N TYR A 257 11.40 6.27 2.94
CA TYR A 257 10.45 5.18 2.82
C TYR A 257 9.04 5.71 3.05
N GLY A 258 8.10 5.27 2.22
CA GLY A 258 6.70 5.67 2.28
C GLY A 258 5.76 4.48 2.13
N TYR A 259 4.66 4.43 2.88
CA TYR A 259 3.65 3.40 2.62
C TYR A 259 2.19 3.81 2.91
N GLU A 260 1.28 3.07 2.29
CA GLU A 260 -0.14 3.04 2.61
C GLU A 260 -0.56 1.62 3.00
N GLU A 261 -1.44 1.51 4.01
CA GLU A 261 -2.01 0.23 4.47
C GLU A 261 -2.65 -0.60 3.36
N ALA A 262 -3.12 0.04 2.29
CA ALA A 262 -3.66 -0.58 1.08
C ALA A 262 -2.57 -1.15 0.14
N LEU A 263 -1.58 -1.84 0.72
CA LEU A 263 -0.53 -2.60 0.07
C LEU A 263 0.44 -1.81 -0.83
N GLY A 264 0.56 -0.50 -0.63
CA GLY A 264 1.42 0.37 -1.44
C GLY A 264 2.67 0.80 -0.70
N TYR A 265 3.86 0.54 -1.25
CA TYR A 265 5.14 0.87 -0.60
C TYR A 265 6.11 1.51 -1.60
N CYS A 266 6.84 2.52 -1.16
CA CYS A 266 7.95 3.15 -1.87
C CYS A 266 9.20 2.95 -1.02
N VAL A 267 10.04 2.02 -1.45
CA VAL A 267 11.33 1.70 -0.80
C VAL A 267 12.52 2.34 -1.52
N ASP A 268 12.29 2.88 -2.72
CA ASP A 268 13.31 3.53 -3.56
C ASP A 268 12.78 4.85 -4.17
N PRO A 269 12.57 5.89 -3.33
CA PRO A 269 12.02 7.17 -3.76
C PRO A 269 12.96 7.99 -4.67
N ASP A 270 14.23 7.62 -4.78
CA ASP A 270 15.19 8.30 -5.66
C ASP A 270 14.92 7.97 -7.14
N HIS A 271 14.53 6.72 -7.41
CA HIS A 271 14.17 6.25 -8.76
C HIS A 271 12.66 6.33 -9.03
N VAL A 272 11.81 5.94 -8.06
CA VAL A 272 10.35 5.91 -8.22
C VAL A 272 9.64 6.61 -7.06
N LYS A 273 9.10 7.80 -7.30
CA LYS A 273 8.32 8.58 -6.32
C LYS A 273 6.84 8.17 -6.23
N ASP A 274 6.61 6.87 -6.30
CA ASP A 274 5.30 6.26 -6.18
C ASP A 274 5.43 4.87 -5.55
N LYS A 275 4.32 4.17 -5.39
CA LYS A 275 4.34 2.77 -4.99
C LYS A 275 5.02 1.94 -6.08
N ASP A 276 5.81 0.99 -5.64
CA ASP A 276 6.51 0.07 -6.50
C ASP A 276 6.47 -1.33 -5.88
N GLY A 277 5.56 -2.15 -6.41
CA GLY A 277 5.38 -3.52 -5.96
C GLY A 277 6.56 -4.44 -6.29
N VAL A 278 7.43 -4.05 -7.23
CA VAL A 278 8.61 -4.82 -7.64
C VAL A 278 9.75 -4.60 -6.64
N THR A 279 10.08 -3.35 -6.33
CA THR A 279 11.13 -3.07 -5.32
C THR A 279 10.68 -3.46 -3.91
N ALA A 280 9.39 -3.32 -3.59
CA ALA A 280 8.82 -3.84 -2.34
C ALA A 280 8.98 -5.37 -2.23
N ALA A 281 8.70 -6.12 -3.31
CA ALA A 281 8.88 -7.57 -3.34
C ALA A 281 10.34 -7.98 -3.14
N LEU A 282 11.29 -7.27 -3.77
CA LEU A 282 12.72 -7.51 -3.59
C LEU A 282 13.20 -7.23 -2.17
N MET A 283 12.79 -6.10 -1.58
CA MET A 283 13.18 -5.74 -0.21
C MET A 283 12.57 -6.70 0.81
N LEU A 284 11.35 -7.18 0.58
CA LEU A 284 10.71 -8.19 1.41
C LEU A 284 11.40 -9.56 1.28
N ALA A 285 11.81 -9.95 0.06
CA ALA A 285 12.59 -11.16 -0.18
C ALA A 285 13.95 -11.09 0.56
N GLU A 286 14.62 -9.95 0.52
CA GLU A 286 15.86 -9.77 1.28
C GLU A 286 15.65 -9.91 2.79
N LEU A 287 14.61 -9.28 3.33
CA LEU A 287 14.29 -9.38 4.75
C LEU A 287 13.98 -10.83 5.14
N ALA A 288 13.15 -11.53 4.35
CA ALA A 288 12.83 -12.93 4.59
C ALA A 288 14.07 -13.84 4.51
N ALA A 289 14.95 -13.63 3.53
CA ALA A 289 16.19 -14.40 3.39
C ALA A 289 17.15 -14.13 4.57
N THR A 290 17.17 -12.88 5.07
CA THR A 290 17.96 -12.49 6.25
C THR A 290 17.46 -13.18 7.51
N GLU A 291 16.15 -13.18 7.76
CA GLU A 291 15.54 -13.90 8.88
C GLU A 291 15.77 -15.41 8.76
N LYS A 292 15.59 -15.99 7.57
CA LYS A 292 15.84 -17.41 7.29
C LYS A 292 17.28 -17.82 7.59
N ALA A 293 18.26 -17.01 7.16
CA ALA A 293 19.67 -17.25 7.45
C ALA A 293 19.98 -17.21 8.96
N ALA A 294 19.17 -16.50 9.76
CA ALA A 294 19.24 -16.49 11.21
C ALA A 294 18.41 -17.60 11.88
N GLY A 295 17.80 -18.51 11.12
CA GLY A 295 16.92 -19.57 11.63
C GLY A 295 15.57 -19.06 12.12
N ARG A 296 15.12 -17.91 11.61
CA ARG A 296 13.89 -17.21 11.98
C ARG A 296 13.01 -17.01 10.74
N ASP A 297 11.84 -16.42 10.94
CA ASP A 297 10.92 -16.00 9.88
C ASP A 297 10.37 -14.58 10.12
N LEU A 298 9.60 -14.07 9.16
CA LEU A 298 8.97 -12.75 9.26
C LEU A 298 7.95 -12.64 10.40
N THR A 299 7.34 -13.74 10.84
CA THR A 299 6.43 -13.75 11.99
C THR A 299 7.20 -13.47 13.28
N VAL A 300 8.38 -14.06 13.45
CA VAL A 300 9.27 -13.73 14.57
C VAL A 300 9.68 -12.26 14.52
N ARG A 301 9.98 -11.71 13.33
CA ARG A 301 10.28 -10.27 13.21
C ARG A 301 9.10 -9.38 13.61
N LEU A 302 7.88 -9.72 13.22
CA LEU A 302 6.66 -9.03 13.66
C LEU A 302 6.45 -9.12 15.17
N ASP A 303 6.73 -10.27 15.77
CA ASP A 303 6.68 -10.46 17.22
C ASP A 303 7.67 -9.55 17.95
N ASP A 304 8.90 -9.43 17.44
CA ASP A 304 9.93 -8.56 18.01
C ASP A 304 9.52 -7.09 17.93
N LEU A 305 9.04 -6.64 16.77
CA LEU A 305 8.50 -5.30 16.59
C LEU A 305 7.37 -5.01 17.59
N ALA A 306 6.46 -5.96 17.79
CA ALA A 306 5.38 -5.82 18.77
C ALA A 306 5.90 -5.75 20.22
N ARG A 307 6.97 -6.47 20.57
CA ARG A 307 7.61 -6.37 21.90
C ARG A 307 8.30 -5.02 22.10
N GLU A 308 8.99 -4.53 21.08
CA GLU A 308 9.77 -3.28 21.12
C GLU A 308 8.86 -2.03 21.15
N HIS A 309 7.72 -2.08 20.46
CA HIS A 309 6.92 -0.88 20.16
C HIS A 309 5.45 -0.99 20.56
N GLY A 310 5.03 -2.15 21.08
CA GLY A 310 3.63 -2.44 21.37
C GLY A 310 2.92 -3.13 20.19
N VAL A 311 1.81 -3.79 20.49
CA VAL A 311 0.94 -4.37 19.48
C VAL A 311 0.12 -3.26 18.84
N HIS A 312 0.38 -2.99 17.56
CA HIS A 312 -0.46 -2.14 16.72
C HIS A 312 -1.41 -3.04 15.93
N ALA A 313 -2.67 -3.11 16.36
CA ALA A 313 -3.71 -3.90 15.71
C ALA A 313 -4.62 -2.99 14.89
N THR A 314 -4.75 -3.25 13.59
CA THR A 314 -5.57 -2.47 12.67
C THR A 314 -6.71 -3.29 12.06
N ASP A 315 -7.83 -2.60 11.80
CA ASP A 315 -8.93 -3.14 11.01
C ASP A 315 -9.63 -2.02 10.23
N ALA A 316 -10.33 -2.38 9.16
CA ALA A 316 -11.10 -1.44 8.38
C ALA A 316 -12.38 -2.10 7.85
N PHE A 317 -13.41 -1.28 7.64
CA PHE A 317 -14.62 -1.71 6.95
C PHE A 317 -15.20 -0.58 6.10
N SER A 318 -16.01 -0.95 5.12
CA SER A 318 -16.66 0.00 4.22
C SER A 318 -18.18 -0.15 4.28
N ILE A 319 -18.89 0.98 4.32
CA ILE A 319 -20.33 1.04 4.08
C ILE A 319 -20.52 1.42 2.62
N ARG A 320 -20.94 0.45 1.79
CA ARG A 320 -21.29 0.68 0.38
C ARG A 320 -22.72 1.22 0.27
N VAL A 321 -22.92 2.23 -0.56
CA VAL A 321 -24.22 2.87 -0.74
C VAL A 321 -24.53 3.01 -2.21
N GLU A 322 -25.82 2.95 -2.57
CA GLU A 322 -26.28 3.33 -3.91
C GLU A 322 -26.57 4.83 -3.98
N ASP A 323 -27.12 5.39 -2.90
CA ASP A 323 -27.41 6.82 -2.75
C ASP A 323 -26.27 7.52 -1.99
N LEU A 324 -25.51 8.35 -2.70
CA LEU A 324 -24.40 9.15 -2.12
C LEU A 324 -24.84 10.09 -1.00
N SER A 325 -26.12 10.48 -0.92
CA SER A 325 -26.64 11.32 0.17
C SER A 325 -26.53 10.63 1.54
N ILE A 326 -26.50 9.30 1.57
CA ILE A 326 -26.31 8.49 2.79
C ILE A 326 -24.97 8.84 3.45
N ILE A 327 -23.90 8.99 2.66
CA ILE A 327 -22.56 9.33 3.15
C ILE A 327 -22.60 10.70 3.83
N GLY A 328 -23.19 11.70 3.16
CA GLY A 328 -23.33 13.05 3.71
C GLY A 328 -24.08 13.05 5.05
N ARG A 329 -25.21 12.35 5.13
CA ARG A 329 -26.01 12.23 6.36
C ARG A 329 -25.23 11.57 7.51
N ILE A 330 -24.46 10.51 7.25
CA ILE A 330 -23.65 9.87 8.29
C ILE A 330 -22.57 10.83 8.79
N MET A 331 -21.84 11.49 7.88
CA MET A 331 -20.77 12.44 8.23
C MET A 331 -21.32 13.64 9.01
N GLU A 332 -22.43 14.23 8.57
CA GLU A 332 -23.11 15.32 9.27
C GLU A 332 -23.54 14.91 10.68
N ARG A 333 -24.12 13.71 10.84
CA ARG A 333 -24.53 13.19 12.16
C ARG A 333 -23.33 13.01 13.08
N LEU A 334 -22.26 12.35 12.62
CA LEU A 334 -21.05 12.12 13.40
C LEU A 334 -20.36 13.44 13.81
N ARG A 335 -20.48 14.47 12.98
CA ARG A 335 -19.94 15.81 13.25
C ARG A 335 -20.80 16.62 14.22
N ALA A 336 -22.13 16.51 14.12
CA ALA A 336 -23.07 17.27 14.94
C ALA A 336 -23.27 16.67 16.35
N ASP A 337 -23.19 15.34 16.48
CA ASP A 337 -23.35 14.62 17.74
C ASP A 337 -22.24 13.55 17.87
N PRO A 338 -20.96 13.97 18.04
CA PRO A 338 -19.87 13.03 18.14
C PRO A 338 -19.96 12.24 19.45
N PRO A 339 -19.71 10.91 19.42
CA PRO A 339 -19.77 10.10 20.63
C PRO A 339 -18.73 10.56 21.64
N ALA A 340 -19.14 10.79 22.90
CA ALA A 340 -18.21 11.13 24.00
C ALA A 340 -17.35 9.93 24.45
N SER A 341 -17.80 8.71 24.13
CA SER A 341 -17.06 7.47 24.36
C SER A 341 -17.37 6.43 23.30
N VAL A 342 -16.42 5.55 23.02
CA VAL A 342 -16.55 4.44 22.05
C VAL A 342 -16.16 3.16 22.77
N ALA A 343 -17.03 2.15 22.74
CA ALA A 343 -16.81 0.88 23.43
C ALA A 343 -16.43 1.03 24.92
N GLY A 344 -16.98 2.04 25.60
CA GLY A 344 -16.70 2.33 27.02
C GLY A 344 -15.42 3.11 27.27
N VAL A 345 -14.69 3.53 26.24
CA VAL A 345 -13.47 4.34 26.34
C VAL A 345 -13.76 5.79 25.95
N GLU A 346 -13.35 6.74 26.77
CA GLU A 346 -13.53 8.18 26.55
C GLU A 346 -12.79 8.67 25.30
N VAL A 347 -13.43 9.56 24.53
CA VAL A 347 -12.79 10.30 23.44
C VAL A 347 -11.94 11.43 24.03
N SER A 348 -10.62 11.37 23.79
CA SER A 348 -9.68 12.39 24.25
C SER A 348 -9.50 13.54 23.26
N ARG A 349 -9.70 13.27 21.96
CA ARG A 349 -9.60 14.27 20.89
C ARG A 349 -10.46 13.86 19.69
N LEU A 350 -11.09 14.84 19.06
CA LEU A 350 -11.72 14.74 17.75
C LEU A 350 -11.11 15.80 16.85
N ASP A 351 -10.57 15.37 15.70
CA ASP A 351 -10.13 16.26 14.63
C ASP A 351 -11.19 16.26 13.53
N ASP A 352 -11.65 17.45 13.11
CA ASP A 352 -12.38 17.61 11.87
C ASP A 352 -11.40 17.93 10.74
N LEU A 353 -11.10 16.92 9.92
CA LEU A 353 -10.11 17.06 8.86
C LEU A 353 -10.56 18.06 7.80
N ALA A 354 -11.86 18.37 7.70
CA ALA A 354 -12.37 19.38 6.78
C ALA A 354 -11.96 20.81 7.20
N LEU A 355 -11.61 21.00 8.47
CA LEU A 355 -11.10 22.26 9.00
C LEU A 355 -9.57 22.35 8.95
N GLY A 356 -8.89 21.29 8.50
CA GLY A 356 -7.43 21.17 8.53
C GLY A 356 -6.88 20.80 9.92
N ASP A 357 -7.72 20.28 10.81
CA ASP A 357 -7.28 19.81 12.12
C ASP A 357 -6.25 18.69 11.99
N GLY A 358 -5.28 18.65 12.92
CA GLY A 358 -4.21 17.66 12.91
C GLY A 358 -3.03 17.98 11.99
N GLY A 359 -3.02 19.15 11.33
CA GLY A 359 -1.85 19.65 10.58
C GLY A 359 -1.75 19.14 9.14
N LEU A 360 -2.81 18.51 8.62
CA LEU A 360 -2.91 18.06 7.23
C LEU A 360 -3.70 19.07 6.39
N PRO A 361 -3.50 19.10 5.06
CA PRO A 361 -4.38 19.87 4.19
C PRO A 361 -5.85 19.45 4.38
N PRO A 362 -6.81 20.40 4.33
CA PRO A 362 -8.22 20.09 4.54
C PRO A 362 -8.74 18.97 3.63
N THR A 363 -9.46 18.02 4.21
CA THR A 363 -10.11 16.91 3.49
C THR A 363 -11.35 16.46 4.22
N GLU A 364 -12.36 15.92 3.52
CA GLU A 364 -13.52 15.39 4.23
C GLU A 364 -13.16 14.13 5.03
N GLY A 365 -13.36 14.19 6.34
CA GLY A 365 -13.09 13.10 7.26
C GLY A 365 -13.09 13.55 8.72
N LEU A 366 -13.31 12.59 9.62
CA LEU A 366 -13.28 12.80 11.07
C LEU A 366 -12.31 11.79 11.68
N ARG A 367 -11.53 12.23 12.67
CA ARG A 367 -10.56 11.38 13.37
C ARG A 367 -10.69 11.50 14.87
N TRP A 368 -10.99 10.39 15.53
CA TRP A 368 -11.09 10.27 16.98
C TRP A 368 -9.81 9.65 17.54
N TYR A 369 -9.35 10.21 18.66
CA TYR A 369 -8.40 9.58 19.56
C TYR A 369 -9.12 9.27 20.87
N LEU A 370 -8.89 8.06 21.38
CA LEU A 370 -9.42 7.64 22.67
C LEU A 370 -8.34 7.76 23.75
N THR A 371 -8.75 7.77 25.01
CA THR A 371 -7.82 7.87 26.16
C THR A 371 -6.90 6.65 26.31
N ASP A 372 -7.24 5.52 25.70
CA ASP A 372 -6.45 4.28 25.66
C ASP A 372 -5.51 4.18 24.44
N ALA A 373 -5.27 5.31 23.76
CA ALA A 373 -4.48 5.44 22.53
C ALA A 373 -5.10 4.82 21.26
N SER A 374 -6.33 4.29 21.31
CA SER A 374 -7.03 3.88 20.10
C SER A 374 -7.31 5.06 19.18
N ARG A 375 -7.37 4.81 17.88
CA ARG A 375 -7.68 5.80 16.85
C ARG A 375 -8.74 5.26 15.89
N ILE A 376 -9.70 6.11 15.55
CA ILE A 376 -10.72 5.83 14.55
C ILE A 376 -10.71 6.94 13.52
N ILE A 377 -10.78 6.60 12.24
CA ILE A 377 -10.91 7.56 11.15
C ILE A 377 -12.11 7.16 10.29
N VAL A 378 -13.02 8.09 10.06
CA VAL A 378 -14.17 7.93 9.16
C VAL A 378 -14.02 8.91 8.02
N ARG A 379 -14.05 8.43 6.78
CA ARG A 379 -13.94 9.30 5.60
C ARG A 379 -14.68 8.74 4.39
N PRO A 380 -15.22 9.59 3.51
CA PRO A 380 -15.69 9.17 2.20
C PRO A 380 -14.56 8.62 1.33
N SER A 381 -14.87 7.60 0.54
CA SER A 381 -14.01 7.18 -0.57
C SER A 381 -14.06 8.23 -1.68
N GLY A 382 -12.91 8.52 -2.31
CA GLY A 382 -12.83 9.47 -3.41
C GLY A 382 -13.17 8.87 -4.77
N THR A 383 -13.18 7.54 -4.89
CA THR A 383 -13.29 6.81 -6.16
C THR A 383 -14.50 5.90 -6.24
N GLU A 384 -15.17 5.63 -5.12
CA GLU A 384 -16.25 4.65 -5.02
C GLU A 384 -17.37 5.20 -4.13
N PRO A 385 -18.64 4.79 -4.35
CA PRO A 385 -19.78 5.22 -3.52
C PRO A 385 -19.79 4.48 -2.17
N LYS A 386 -18.77 4.73 -1.33
CA LYS A 386 -18.64 4.10 -0.01
C LYS A 386 -18.01 5.02 1.03
N LEU A 387 -18.43 4.85 2.28
CA LEU A 387 -17.78 5.42 3.46
C LEU A 387 -16.81 4.39 4.04
N LYS A 388 -15.59 4.80 4.36
CA LYS A 388 -14.57 3.93 4.97
C LYS A 388 -14.37 4.29 6.43
N VAL A 389 -14.25 3.27 7.27
CA VAL A 389 -13.90 3.36 8.69
C VAL A 389 -12.61 2.60 8.92
N TYR A 390 -11.62 3.26 9.52
CA TYR A 390 -10.32 2.70 9.86
C TYR A 390 -10.15 2.71 11.37
N LEU A 391 -9.65 1.62 11.92
CA LEU A 391 -9.53 1.38 13.35
C LEU A 391 -8.09 0.98 13.66
N GLU A 392 -7.54 1.57 14.71
CA GLU A 392 -6.26 1.13 15.26
C GLU A 392 -6.31 1.09 16.78
N VAL A 393 -5.82 0.00 17.34
CA VAL A 393 -5.55 -0.16 18.76
C VAL A 393 -4.05 -0.30 18.96
N ILE A 394 -3.53 0.39 19.97
CA ILE A 394 -2.16 0.24 20.44
C ILE A 394 -2.21 -0.35 21.85
N GLU A 395 -1.59 -1.51 22.03
CA GLU A 395 -1.50 -2.23 23.29
C GLU A 395 -0.03 -2.48 23.65
N PRO A 396 0.50 -1.86 24.72
CA PRO A 396 1.84 -2.14 25.19
C PRO A 396 2.03 -3.61 25.57
N VAL A 397 3.21 -4.15 25.28
CA VAL A 397 3.61 -5.47 25.78
C VAL A 397 4.29 -5.27 27.14
N THR A 398 3.67 -5.82 28.19
CA THR A 398 4.20 -5.76 29.57
C THR A 398 4.89 -7.07 29.94
N GLY A 399 6.18 -7.00 30.28
CA GLY A 399 7.00 -8.21 30.46
C GLY A 399 7.10 -8.99 29.16
N ASP A 400 6.95 -10.32 29.22
CA ASP A 400 6.99 -11.20 28.05
C ASP A 400 5.60 -11.62 27.54
N ASP A 401 4.52 -10.97 28.00
CA ASP A 401 3.13 -11.31 27.66
C ASP A 401 2.67 -10.76 26.29
N LEU A 402 3.36 -11.14 25.21
CA LEU A 402 2.96 -10.75 23.85
C LEU A 402 1.59 -11.32 23.48
N ARG A 403 1.31 -12.57 23.89
CA ARG A 403 0.04 -13.23 23.60
C ARG A 403 -1.14 -12.50 24.24
N GLY A 404 -1.06 -12.20 25.54
CA GLY A 404 -2.12 -11.48 26.22
C GLY A 404 -2.27 -10.05 25.69
N ALA A 405 -1.19 -9.38 25.31
CA ALA A 405 -1.26 -8.09 24.63
C ALA A 405 -2.04 -8.19 23.30
N ARG A 406 -1.77 -9.21 22.47
CA ARG A 406 -2.52 -9.44 21.22
C ARG A 406 -4.00 -9.76 21.48
N GLU A 407 -4.31 -10.57 22.48
CA GLU A 407 -5.69 -10.91 22.85
C GLU A 407 -6.47 -9.66 23.32
N ARG A 408 -5.85 -8.80 24.15
CA ARG A 408 -6.43 -7.52 24.58
C ARG A 408 -6.63 -6.55 23.41
N ALA A 409 -5.62 -6.41 22.55
CA ALA A 409 -5.69 -5.55 21.37
C ALA A 409 -6.81 -6.00 20.42
N ALA A 410 -6.91 -7.31 20.14
CA ALA A 410 -7.96 -7.87 19.29
C ALA A 410 -9.35 -7.66 19.89
N SER A 411 -9.52 -7.86 21.20
CA SER A 411 -10.80 -7.63 21.88
C SER A 411 -11.23 -6.15 21.81
N ARG A 412 -10.30 -5.21 22.05
CA ARG A 412 -10.55 -3.77 21.92
C ARG A 412 -10.92 -3.42 20.47
N LEU A 413 -10.18 -3.92 19.49
CA LEU A 413 -10.41 -3.65 18.08
C LEU A 413 -11.79 -4.13 17.62
N ALA A 414 -12.21 -5.34 18.04
CA ALA A 414 -13.54 -5.87 17.76
C ALA A 414 -14.66 -5.01 18.40
N ALA A 415 -14.45 -4.51 19.62
CA ALA A 415 -15.40 -3.63 20.28
C ALA A 415 -15.53 -2.26 19.58
N LEU A 416 -14.42 -1.69 19.10
CA LEU A 416 -14.44 -0.46 18.30
C LEU A 416 -15.20 -0.66 16.98
N ARG A 417 -14.96 -1.80 16.30
CA ARG A 417 -15.66 -2.17 15.08
C ARG A 417 -17.16 -2.24 15.29
N ALA A 418 -17.61 -2.99 16.29
CA ALA A 418 -19.04 -3.12 16.61
C ALA A 418 -19.68 -1.76 16.96
N ALA A 419 -18.97 -0.90 17.71
CA ALA A 419 -19.46 0.43 18.05
C ALA A 419 -19.64 1.30 16.79
N TYR A 420 -18.66 1.32 15.89
CA TYR A 420 -18.72 2.14 14.68
C TYR A 420 -19.66 1.59 13.61
N GLU A 421 -19.84 0.27 13.51
CA GLU A 421 -20.94 -0.31 12.72
C GLU A 421 -22.30 0.23 13.22
N GLY A 422 -22.48 0.33 14.55
CA GLY A 422 -23.65 0.99 15.14
C GLY A 422 -23.73 2.48 14.79
N PHE A 423 -22.67 3.26 15.02
CA PHE A 423 -22.63 4.70 14.77
C PHE A 423 -22.71 5.11 13.30
N THR A 424 -22.47 4.18 12.36
CA THR A 424 -22.58 4.42 10.91
C THR A 424 -23.80 3.77 10.29
N SER A 425 -24.60 3.04 11.06
CA SER A 425 -25.91 2.54 10.62
C SER A 425 -26.90 3.69 10.40
N ILE A 426 -27.69 3.62 9.32
CA ILE A 426 -28.82 4.51 9.05
C ILE A 426 -30.12 3.79 9.37
#